data_AF-A0A9P0PAI9-F1
#
_entry.id   AF-A0A9P0PAI9-F1
#
_cell.length_a   1.000
_cell.length_b   1.000
_cell.length_c   1.000
_cell.angle_alpha   90.00
_cell.angle_beta   90.00
_cell.angle_gamma   90.00
#
_symmetry.space_group_name_H-M   'P 1'
#
loop_
_entity.id
_entity.type
_entity.pdbx_description
1 polymer ?
#
loop_
_entity_poly.entity_id
_entity_poly.type
_entity_poly.pdbx_seq_one_letter_code
_entity_poly.pdbx_strand_id
1 'polypeptide(L)'
;MCLIVNILNGSALSAHTFSFINIKVLFMYQMLIGFTSSYMCATYVTLAAGVLIEIVIQLCLLEKSLKDMEDYMDLKSCIYCHVEILTFIKKIQKFYEVGVSAVFIGGVFNICTTMSLVIESAKISYAIFSSKWINADVAYKRLIQIYIQLTSRPLAIRLGGGTFDASLPVFVTVIKTAYSVFTLLQGFEDY
;
A
#
# COMPACT_ATOMS: atom_id res chain seq x y z
N MET A 1 -32.32 -36.48 22.63
CA MET A 1 -32.20 -35.74 21.36
C MET A 1 -31.98 -34.23 21.56
N CYS A 2 -32.62 -33.56 22.54
CA CYS A 2 -32.37 -32.13 22.85
C CYS A 2 -30.95 -31.78 23.33
N LEU A 3 -30.27 -32.67 24.06
CA LEU A 3 -28.92 -32.40 24.59
C LEU A 3 -27.84 -32.30 23.49
N ILE A 4 -27.96 -33.11 22.43
CA ILE A 4 -27.01 -33.09 21.30
C ILE A 4 -27.22 -31.84 20.45
N VAL A 5 -28.46 -31.39 20.27
CA VAL A 5 -28.79 -30.14 19.55
C VAL A 5 -28.25 -28.92 20.30
N ASN A 6 -28.36 -28.87 21.63
CA ASN A 6 -27.81 -27.76 22.43
C ASN A 6 -26.27 -27.71 22.46
N ILE A 7 -25.59 -28.87 22.46
CA ILE A 7 -24.12 -28.93 22.39
C ILE A 7 -23.63 -28.54 20.98
N LEU A 8 -24.30 -29.00 19.91
CA LEU A 8 -24.00 -28.54 18.55
C LEU A 8 -24.26 -27.03 18.40
N ASN A 9 -25.38 -26.52 18.94
CA ASN A 9 -25.70 -25.09 18.87
C ASN A 9 -24.73 -24.24 19.71
N GLY A 10 -24.26 -24.74 20.85
CA GLY A 10 -23.23 -24.11 21.68
C GLY A 10 -21.86 -24.05 21.00
N SER A 11 -21.45 -25.14 20.33
CA SER A 11 -20.19 -25.20 19.58
C SER A 11 -20.22 -24.39 18.28
N ALA A 12 -21.37 -24.30 17.61
CA ALA A 12 -21.57 -23.47 16.43
C ALA A 12 -21.61 -21.98 16.79
N LEU A 13 -22.25 -21.62 17.91
CA LEU A 13 -22.25 -20.25 18.43
C LEU A 13 -20.86 -19.82 18.89
N SER A 14 -20.09 -20.70 19.57
CA SER A 14 -18.71 -20.39 19.96
C SER A 14 -17.77 -20.27 18.75
N ALA A 15 -17.96 -21.09 17.72
CA ALA A 15 -17.21 -21.00 16.46
C ALA A 15 -17.55 -19.73 15.67
N HIS A 16 -18.83 -19.35 15.60
CA HIS A 16 -19.26 -18.09 14.97
C HIS A 16 -18.75 -16.85 15.71
N THR A 17 -18.75 -16.89 17.05
CA THR A 17 -18.25 -15.80 17.89
C THR A 17 -16.74 -15.65 17.75
N PHE A 18 -15.99 -16.77 17.71
CA PHE A 18 -14.55 -16.79 17.46
C PHE A 18 -14.19 -16.27 16.06
N SER A 19 -14.93 -16.67 15.03
CA SER A 19 -14.76 -16.17 13.66
C SER A 19 -14.99 -14.65 13.57
N PHE A 20 -16.05 -14.14 14.21
CA PHE A 20 -16.35 -12.71 14.22
C PHE A 20 -15.32 -11.87 14.98
N ILE A 21 -14.80 -12.40 16.10
CA ILE A 21 -13.70 -11.76 16.86
C ILE A 21 -12.44 -11.70 16.00
N ASN A 22 -12.07 -12.79 15.31
CA ASN A 22 -10.90 -12.82 14.43
C ASN A 22 -11.04 -11.83 13.26
N ILE A 23 -12.22 -11.71 12.66
CA ILE A 23 -12.47 -10.73 11.59
C ILE A 23 -12.33 -9.29 12.10
N LYS A 24 -12.86 -8.98 13.28
CA LYS A 24 -12.69 -7.64 13.88
C LYS A 24 -11.23 -7.34 14.21
N VAL A 25 -10.50 -8.31 14.76
CA VAL A 25 -9.07 -8.16 15.06
C VAL A 25 -8.26 -7.97 13.78
N LEU A 26 -8.55 -8.71 12.71
CA LEU A 26 -7.92 -8.54 11.40
C LEU A 26 -8.22 -7.17 10.78
N PHE A 27 -9.46 -6.69 10.90
CA PHE A 27 -9.83 -5.35 10.41
C PHE A 27 -9.11 -4.25 11.19
N MET A 28 -9.05 -4.35 12.51
CA MET A 28 -8.30 -3.41 13.35
C MET A 28 -6.80 -3.43 13.01
N TYR A 29 -6.25 -4.62 12.78
CA TYR A 29 -4.87 -4.78 12.32
C TYR A 29 -4.62 -4.14 10.94
N GLN A 30 -5.52 -4.32 9.97
CA GLN A 30 -5.43 -3.67 8.67
C GLN A 30 -5.55 -2.15 8.73
N MET A 31 -6.43 -1.63 9.57
CA MET A 31 -6.54 -0.18 9.80
C MET A 31 -5.22 0.35 10.36
N LEU A 32 -4.62 -0.34 11.35
CA LEU A 32 -3.33 0.02 11.92
C LEU A 32 -2.20 0.02 10.89
N ILE A 33 -2.06 -1.04 10.08
CA ILE A 33 -1.01 -1.08 9.03
C ILE A 33 -1.25 -0.01 7.97
N GLY A 34 -2.50 0.24 7.59
CA GLY A 34 -2.86 1.30 6.65
C GLY A 34 -2.45 2.68 7.18
N PHE A 35 -2.76 2.97 8.44
CA PHE A 35 -2.36 4.22 9.09
C PHE A 35 -0.84 4.38 9.19
N THR A 36 -0.12 3.33 9.60
CA THR A 36 1.35 3.40 9.70
C THR A 36 1.99 3.58 8.33
N SER A 37 1.49 2.89 7.31
CA SER A 37 2.01 3.00 5.93
C SER A 37 1.76 4.39 5.34
N SER A 38 0.55 4.95 5.56
CA SER A 38 0.22 6.31 5.12
C SER A 38 1.06 7.36 5.85
N TYR A 39 1.25 7.20 7.17
CA TYR A 39 2.09 8.10 7.96
C TYR A 39 3.55 8.07 7.47
N MET A 40 4.13 6.88 7.29
CA MET A 40 5.49 6.71 6.77
C MET A 40 5.67 7.31 5.37
N CYS A 41 4.67 7.18 4.50
CA CYS A 41 4.69 7.78 3.17
C CYS A 41 4.69 9.32 3.25
N ALA A 42 3.80 9.89 4.07
CA ALA A 42 3.71 11.34 4.25
C ALA A 42 5.00 11.93 4.83
N THR A 43 5.56 11.30 5.88
CA THR A 43 6.82 11.76 6.47
C THR A 43 7.99 11.64 5.50
N TYR A 44 8.06 10.55 4.74
CA TYR A 44 9.08 10.37 3.70
C TYR A 44 9.01 11.46 2.63
N VAL A 45 7.81 11.78 2.11
CA VAL A 45 7.61 12.84 1.10
C VAL A 45 7.98 14.21 1.65
N THR A 46 7.63 14.53 2.90
CA THR A 46 8.00 15.81 3.51
C THR A 46 9.49 15.94 3.73
N LEU A 47 10.15 14.90 4.26
CA LEU A 47 11.61 14.88 4.42
C LEU A 47 12.30 14.97 3.06
N ALA A 48 11.77 14.29 2.06
CA ALA A 48 12.28 14.31 0.69
C ALA A 48 12.28 15.73 0.11
N ALA A 49 11.12 16.39 0.18
CA ALA A 49 10.96 17.77 -0.28
C ALA A 49 11.88 18.74 0.48
N GLY A 50 11.98 18.61 1.81
CA GLY A 50 12.84 19.48 2.63
C GLY A 50 14.31 19.39 2.24
N VAL A 51 14.83 18.17 2.09
CA VAL A 51 16.23 17.95 1.70
C VAL A 51 16.51 18.44 0.28
N LEU A 52 15.58 18.23 -0.67
CA LEU A 52 15.71 18.77 -2.03
C LEU A 52 15.78 20.30 -2.03
N ILE A 53 14.97 20.97 -1.21
CA ILE A 53 14.99 22.43 -1.06
C ILE A 53 16.35 22.90 -0.54
N GLU A 54 16.90 22.25 0.50
CA GLU A 54 18.22 22.59 1.05
C GLU A 54 19.35 22.44 0.01
N ILE A 55 19.33 21.37 -0.79
CA ILE A 55 20.31 21.16 -1.87
C ILE A 55 20.22 22.30 -2.89
N VAL A 56 19.02 22.68 -3.31
CA VAL A 56 18.81 23.78 -4.27
C VAL A 56 19.33 25.10 -3.70
N ILE A 57 19.06 25.39 -2.43
CA ILE A 57 19.55 26.61 -1.76
C ILE A 57 21.08 26.65 -1.76
N GLN A 58 21.75 25.54 -1.41
CA GLN A 58 23.23 25.48 -1.40
C GLN A 58 23.82 25.65 -2.81
N LEU A 59 23.18 25.12 -3.84
CA LEU A 59 23.60 25.31 -5.23
C LEU A 59 23.42 26.77 -5.68
N CYS A 60 22.32 27.42 -5.32
CA CYS A 60 22.11 28.83 -5.63
C CYS A 60 23.11 29.74 -4.90
N LEU A 61 23.43 29.44 -3.64
CA LEU A 61 24.47 30.16 -2.89
C LEU A 61 25.84 30.00 -3.55
N LEU A 62 26.19 28.79 -3.97
CA LEU A 62 27.44 28.51 -4.67
C LEU A 62 27.52 29.28 -6.01
N GLU A 63 26.45 29.30 -6.80
CA GLU A 63 26.39 30.05 -8.06
C GLU A 63 26.60 31.55 -7.83
N LYS A 64 26.00 32.08 -6.76
CA LYS A 64 26.18 33.49 -6.40
C LYS A 64 27.60 33.78 -5.96
N SER A 65 28.19 32.93 -5.11
CA SER A 65 29.59 33.05 -4.70
C SER A 65 30.53 32.98 -5.90
N LEU A 66 30.25 32.15 -6.91
CA LEU A 66 31.04 32.05 -8.13
C LEU A 66 31.05 33.37 -8.94
N LYS A 67 29.95 34.14 -8.94
CA LYS A 67 29.81 35.41 -9.67
C LYS A 67 30.55 36.58 -9.01
N ASP A 68 30.71 36.56 -7.68
CA ASP A 68 31.38 37.61 -6.90
C ASP A 68 32.90 37.34 -6.71
N MET A 69 33.50 36.35 -7.40
CA MET A 69 34.89 35.98 -7.17
C MET A 69 35.90 36.90 -7.87
N GLU A 70 36.83 37.46 -7.10
CA GLU A 70 37.99 38.21 -7.60
C GLU A 70 39.31 37.43 -7.44
N ASP A 71 39.40 36.43 -6.54
CA ASP A 71 40.64 35.75 -6.16
C ASP A 71 40.66 34.21 -6.39
N TYR A 72 41.86 33.65 -6.60
CA TYR A 72 42.09 32.20 -6.78
C TYR A 72 41.72 31.35 -5.54
N MET A 73 41.86 31.91 -4.34
CA MET A 73 41.57 31.20 -3.08
C MET A 73 40.05 30.95 -2.90
N ASP A 74 39.22 31.88 -3.39
CA ASP A 74 37.77 31.76 -3.36
C ASP A 74 37.29 30.71 -4.37
N LEU A 75 37.93 30.67 -5.56
CA LEU A 75 37.69 29.63 -6.56
C LEU A 75 37.99 28.23 -6.02
N LYS A 76 39.13 28.05 -5.35
CA LYS A 76 39.50 26.76 -4.75
C LYS A 76 38.49 26.34 -3.67
N SER A 77 38.03 27.28 -2.85
CA SER A 77 37.03 27.02 -1.81
C SER A 77 35.66 26.66 -2.39
N CYS A 78 35.23 27.32 -3.47
CA CYS A 78 34.00 26.98 -4.18
C CYS A 78 34.04 25.58 -4.79
N ILE A 79 35.16 25.18 -5.42
CA ILE A 79 35.32 23.83 -5.98
C ILE A 79 35.24 22.79 -4.86
N TYR A 80 35.88 23.04 -3.71
CA TYR A 80 35.80 22.15 -2.56
C TYR A 80 34.37 21.99 -2.04
N CYS A 81 33.65 23.12 -1.88
CA CYS A 81 32.25 23.12 -1.45
C CYS A 81 31.35 22.37 -2.44
N HIS A 82 31.53 22.57 -3.75
CA HIS A 82 30.77 21.87 -4.79
C HIS A 82 30.96 20.35 -4.74
N VAL A 83 32.20 19.89 -4.57
CA VAL A 83 32.52 18.45 -4.45
C VAL A 83 31.89 17.84 -3.20
N GLU A 84 31.84 18.59 -2.10
CA GLU A 84 31.19 18.14 -0.87
C GLU A 84 29.67 18.00 -1.06
N ILE A 85 29.03 18.98 -1.70
CA ILE A 85 27.59 18.93 -2.05
C ILE A 85 27.30 17.72 -2.95
N LEU A 86 28.10 17.48 -4.00
CA LEU A 86 27.93 16.32 -4.87
C LEU A 86 28.09 14.99 -4.11
N THR A 87 29.02 14.93 -3.15
CA THR A 87 29.22 13.76 -2.30
C THR A 87 28.02 13.53 -1.38
N PHE A 88 27.44 14.61 -0.84
CA PHE A 88 26.23 14.57 -0.02
C PHE A 88 25.01 14.10 -0.82
N ILE A 89 24.79 14.63 -2.02
CA ILE A 89 23.71 14.23 -2.93
C ILE A 89 23.80 12.72 -3.23
N LYS A 90 24.98 12.19 -3.54
CA LYS A 90 25.16 10.74 -3.80
C LYS A 90 24.77 9.87 -2.60
N LYS A 91 25.11 10.30 -1.38
CA LYS A 91 24.71 9.58 -0.14
C LYS A 91 23.20 9.63 0.05
N ILE A 92 22.59 10.79 -0.18
CA ILE A 92 21.14 11.01 -0.11
C ILE A 92 20.42 10.14 -1.13
N GLN A 93 20.84 10.13 -2.39
CA GLN A 93 20.20 9.35 -3.44
C GLN A 93 20.11 7.87 -3.06
N LYS A 94 21.19 7.30 -2.53
CA LYS A 94 21.18 5.91 -2.04
C LYS A 94 20.21 5.69 -0.87
N PHE A 95 20.10 6.65 0.04
CA PHE A 95 19.12 6.58 1.12
C PHE A 95 17.68 6.64 0.59
N TYR A 96 17.44 7.47 -0.43
CA TYR A 96 16.13 7.59 -1.05
C TYR A 96 15.74 6.31 -1.80
N GLU A 97 16.66 5.69 -2.54
CA GLU A 97 16.41 4.41 -3.21
C GLU A 97 15.97 3.33 -2.22
N VAL A 98 16.67 3.22 -1.08
CA VAL A 98 16.30 2.29 -0.01
C VAL A 98 14.94 2.65 0.61
N GLY A 99 14.70 3.94 0.86
CA GLY A 99 13.44 4.43 1.42
C GLY A 99 12.23 4.15 0.53
N VAL A 100 12.34 4.47 -0.77
CA VAL A 100 11.30 4.18 -1.77
C VAL A 100 11.00 2.69 -1.83
N SER A 101 12.03 1.84 -1.88
CA SER A 101 11.86 0.38 -1.89
C SER A 101 11.08 -0.12 -0.66
N ALA A 102 11.39 0.38 0.53
CA ALA A 102 10.68 0.02 1.76
C ALA A 102 9.20 0.40 1.72
N VAL A 103 8.87 1.59 1.18
CA VAL A 103 7.47 2.05 1.02
C VAL A 103 6.70 1.15 0.06
N PHE A 104 7.30 0.76 -1.07
CA PHE A 104 6.68 -0.17 -2.02
C PHE A 104 6.41 -1.55 -1.41
N ILE A 105 7.37 -2.11 -0.67
CA ILE A 105 7.21 -3.41 0.01
C ILE A 105 6.06 -3.33 1.04
N GLY A 106 5.99 -2.26 1.82
CA GLY A 106 4.86 -2.02 2.75
C GLY A 106 3.52 -1.91 2.02
N GLY A 107 3.48 -1.26 0.87
CA GLY A 107 2.30 -1.20 0.01
C GLY A 107 1.84 -2.57 -0.51
N VAL A 108 2.77 -3.40 -0.99
CA VAL A 108 2.48 -4.76 -1.45
C VAL A 108 1.92 -5.63 -0.33
N PHE A 109 2.51 -5.55 0.86
CA PHE A 109 2.06 -6.32 2.01
C PHE A 109 0.61 -5.96 2.37
N ASN A 110 0.27 -4.67 2.40
CA ASN A 110 -1.11 -4.22 2.60
C ASN A 110 -2.08 -4.83 1.57
N ILE A 111 -1.77 -4.69 0.29
CA ILE A 111 -2.62 -5.22 -0.80
C ILE A 111 -2.81 -6.74 -0.67
N CYS A 112 -1.75 -7.48 -0.36
CA CYS A 112 -1.79 -8.93 -0.20
C CYS A 112 -2.70 -9.37 0.95
N THR A 113 -2.63 -8.68 2.09
CA THR A 113 -3.50 -8.96 3.24
C THR A 113 -4.97 -8.64 2.95
N THR A 114 -5.26 -7.56 2.21
CA THR A 114 -6.62 -7.23 1.77
C THR A 114 -7.16 -8.28 0.80
N MET A 115 -6.35 -8.73 -0.15
CA MET A 115 -6.75 -9.79 -1.11
C MET A 115 -7.08 -11.10 -0.40
N SER A 116 -6.30 -11.47 0.62
CA SER A 116 -6.53 -12.67 1.43
C SER A 116 -7.90 -12.62 2.13
N LEU A 117 -8.30 -11.46 2.64
CA LEU A 117 -9.65 -11.29 3.20
C LEU A 117 -10.76 -11.43 2.16
N VAL A 118 -10.57 -10.89 0.95
CA VAL A 118 -11.56 -11.02 -0.13
C VAL A 118 -11.75 -12.50 -0.50
N ILE A 119 -10.67 -13.28 -0.58
CA ILE A 119 -10.74 -14.73 -0.85
C ILE A 119 -11.48 -15.47 0.28
N GLU A 120 -11.17 -15.17 1.55
CA GLU A 120 -11.87 -15.79 2.69
C GLU A 120 -13.37 -15.44 2.69
N SER A 121 -13.75 -14.21 2.36
CA SER A 121 -15.16 -13.83 2.22
C SER A 121 -15.89 -14.58 1.09
N ALA A 122 -15.20 -14.89 -0.02
CA ALA A 122 -15.77 -15.69 -1.10
C ALA A 122 -16.01 -17.15 -0.68
N LYS A 123 -15.16 -17.73 0.19
CA LYS A 123 -15.35 -19.07 0.74
C LYS A 123 -16.62 -19.19 1.59
N ILE A 124 -16.99 -18.13 2.31
CA ILE A 124 -18.24 -18.09 3.10
C ILE A 124 -19.46 -18.24 2.18
N SER A 125 -19.47 -17.56 1.02
CA SER A 125 -20.54 -17.72 0.02
C SER A 125 -20.68 -19.16 -0.46
N TYR A 126 -19.54 -19.81 -0.73
CA TYR A 126 -19.52 -21.20 -1.16
C TYR A 126 -20.01 -22.16 -0.06
N ALA A 127 -19.61 -21.92 1.19
CA ALA A 127 -20.07 -22.72 2.33
C ALA A 127 -21.60 -22.65 2.50
N ILE A 128 -22.19 -21.46 2.33
CA ILE A 128 -23.64 -21.25 2.41
C ILE A 128 -24.36 -21.97 1.27
N PHE A 129 -23.80 -21.93 0.05
CA PHE A 129 -24.34 -22.67 -1.09
C PHE A 129 -24.30 -24.19 -0.87
N SER A 130 -23.27 -24.71 -0.18
CA SER A 130 -23.11 -26.14 0.14
C SER A 130 -23.98 -26.63 1.31
N SER A 131 -24.65 -25.72 2.03
CA SER A 131 -25.48 -26.09 3.18
C SER A 131 -26.71 -26.91 2.77
N LYS A 132 -27.33 -27.66 3.70
CA LYS A 132 -28.54 -28.46 3.43
C LYS A 132 -29.80 -27.57 3.35
N TRP A 133 -29.84 -26.62 2.42
CA TRP A 133 -30.96 -25.68 2.23
C TRP A 133 -32.11 -26.22 1.37
N ILE A 134 -31.87 -27.31 0.63
CA ILE A 134 -32.84 -27.92 -0.31
C ILE A 134 -34.10 -28.46 0.40
N ASN A 135 -33.97 -28.99 1.62
CA ASN A 135 -35.08 -29.58 2.39
C ASN A 135 -35.69 -28.63 3.44
N ALA A 136 -35.26 -27.36 3.48
CA ALA A 136 -35.67 -26.40 4.49
C ALA A 136 -36.93 -25.60 4.09
N ASP A 137 -37.51 -24.92 5.08
CA ASP A 137 -38.73 -24.13 4.98
C ASP A 137 -38.62 -22.95 3.99
N VAL A 138 -39.75 -22.52 3.42
CA VAL A 138 -39.81 -21.51 2.34
C VAL A 138 -39.27 -20.15 2.79
N ALA A 139 -39.47 -19.78 4.06
CA ALA A 139 -38.91 -18.58 4.65
C ALA A 139 -37.37 -18.62 4.74
N TYR A 140 -36.81 -19.79 5.07
CA TYR A 140 -35.36 -20.01 5.18
C TYR A 140 -34.68 -19.98 3.79
N LYS A 141 -35.33 -20.55 2.78
CA LYS A 141 -34.86 -20.50 1.38
C LYS A 141 -34.77 -19.07 0.85
N ARG A 142 -35.76 -18.21 1.14
CA ARG A 142 -35.73 -16.80 0.74
C ARG A 142 -34.59 -16.03 1.39
N LEU A 143 -34.35 -16.25 2.67
CA LEU A 143 -33.26 -15.60 3.41
C LEU A 143 -31.88 -15.98 2.83
N ILE A 144 -31.68 -17.26 2.52
CA ILE A 144 -30.43 -17.75 1.90
C ILE A 144 -30.23 -17.18 0.49
N GLN A 145 -31.28 -17.08 -0.32
CA GLN A 145 -31.18 -16.49 -1.66
C GLN A 145 -30.76 -15.01 -1.61
N ILE A 146 -31.32 -14.25 -0.67
CA ILE A 146 -30.92 -12.85 -0.44
C ILE A 146 -29.46 -12.78 0.02
N TYR A 147 -29.06 -13.65 0.95
CA TYR A 147 -27.68 -13.70 1.44
C TYR A 147 -26.68 -14.05 0.34
N ILE A 148 -26.97 -15.04 -0.51
CA ILE A 148 -26.14 -15.42 -1.66
C ILE A 148 -26.04 -14.26 -2.66
N GLN A 149 -27.13 -13.54 -2.94
CA GLN A 149 -27.09 -12.36 -3.81
C GLN A 149 -26.23 -11.22 -3.24
N LEU A 150 -26.26 -11.04 -1.92
CA LEU A 150 -25.44 -10.04 -1.22
C LEU A 150 -23.95 -10.40 -1.28
N THR A 151 -23.59 -11.68 -1.13
CA THR A 151 -22.19 -12.10 -1.11
C THR A 151 -21.61 -12.46 -2.48
N SER A 152 -22.44 -12.63 -3.51
CA SER A 152 -22.00 -12.86 -4.90
C SER A 152 -21.56 -11.58 -5.61
N ARG A 153 -21.73 -10.41 -4.99
CA ARG A 153 -21.13 -9.17 -5.48
C ARG A 153 -19.72 -9.10 -4.90
N PRO A 154 -18.65 -9.31 -5.70
CA PRO A 154 -17.30 -9.18 -5.18
C PRO A 154 -17.15 -7.77 -4.59
N LEU A 155 -16.58 -7.68 -3.39
CA LEU A 155 -16.15 -6.43 -2.77
C LEU A 155 -15.02 -5.81 -3.61
N ALA A 156 -15.37 -5.33 -4.80
CA ALA A 156 -14.52 -4.53 -5.64
C ALA A 156 -14.49 -3.14 -5.01
N ILE A 157 -13.44 -2.87 -4.24
CA ILE A 157 -13.17 -1.53 -3.72
C ILE A 157 -12.80 -0.68 -4.94
N ARG A 158 -13.74 0.13 -5.43
CA ARG A 158 -13.53 0.99 -6.59
C ARG A 158 -12.86 2.28 -6.12
N LEU A 159 -11.60 2.48 -6.53
CA LEU A 159 -10.80 3.67 -6.30
C LEU A 159 -11.04 4.70 -7.42
N GLY A 160 -10.84 5.99 -7.12
CA GLY A 160 -10.91 7.06 -8.13
C GLY A 160 -12.30 7.29 -8.72
N GLY A 161 -13.36 7.19 -7.92
CA GLY A 161 -14.74 7.46 -8.37
C GLY A 161 -15.34 6.37 -9.27
N GLY A 162 -14.80 5.15 -9.26
CA GLY A 162 -15.33 4.02 -10.06
C GLY A 162 -14.48 3.64 -11.27
N THR A 163 -13.36 4.33 -11.50
CA THR A 163 -12.49 4.16 -12.67
C THR A 163 -11.46 3.04 -12.51
N PHE A 164 -11.04 2.74 -11.28
CA PHE A 164 -10.06 1.69 -10.99
C PHE A 164 -10.57 0.75 -9.91
N ASP A 165 -10.57 -0.55 -10.18
CA ASP A 165 -10.79 -1.54 -9.13
C ASP A 165 -9.48 -1.77 -8.39
N ALA A 166 -9.49 -1.64 -7.05
CA ALA A 166 -8.33 -1.87 -6.18
C ALA A 166 -7.89 -3.33 -6.30
N SER A 167 -7.00 -3.59 -7.25
CA SER A 167 -6.66 -4.94 -7.68
C SER A 167 -5.19 -5.01 -8.09
N LEU A 168 -4.59 -6.19 -7.94
CA LEU A 168 -3.21 -6.50 -8.32
C LEU A 168 -2.82 -6.01 -9.75
N PRO A 169 -3.69 -6.07 -10.78
CA PRO A 169 -3.39 -5.55 -12.12
C PRO A 169 -3.07 -4.05 -12.14
N VAL A 170 -3.74 -3.25 -11.32
CA VAL A 170 -3.51 -1.79 -11.25
C VAL A 170 -2.12 -1.53 -10.67
N PHE A 171 -1.75 -2.23 -9.60
CA PHE A 171 -0.42 -2.14 -9.01
C PHE A 171 0.71 -2.55 -9.99
N VAL A 172 0.53 -3.67 -10.69
CA VAL A 172 1.49 -4.13 -11.71
C VAL A 172 1.59 -3.13 -12.86
N THR A 173 0.47 -2.51 -13.23
CA THR A 173 0.46 -1.47 -14.26
C THR A 173 1.29 -0.27 -13.80
N VAL A 174 1.06 0.23 -12.58
CA VAL A 174 1.84 1.36 -12.02
C VAL A 174 3.35 1.07 -12.00
N ILE A 175 3.77 -0.12 -11.57
CA ILE A 175 5.19 -0.52 -11.61
C ILE A 175 5.72 -0.53 -13.04
N LYS A 176 5.00 -1.12 -13.99
CA LYS A 176 5.43 -1.18 -15.40
C LYS A 176 5.57 0.22 -15.99
N THR A 177 4.65 1.14 -15.67
CA THR A 177 4.73 2.52 -16.13
C THR A 177 5.94 3.24 -15.54
N ALA A 178 6.18 3.09 -14.23
CA ALA A 178 7.34 3.68 -13.56
C ALA A 178 8.67 3.14 -14.13
N TYR A 179 8.77 1.83 -14.33
CA TYR A 179 9.95 1.20 -14.92
C TYR A 179 10.18 1.65 -16.37
N SER A 180 9.11 1.74 -17.17
CA SER A 180 9.18 2.27 -18.55
C SER A 180 9.76 3.69 -18.59
N VAL A 181 9.25 4.58 -17.73
CA VAL A 181 9.77 5.95 -17.60
C VAL A 181 11.24 5.95 -17.18
N PHE A 182 11.62 5.11 -16.21
CA PHE A 182 13.01 4.99 -15.77
C PHE A 182 13.94 4.53 -16.89
N THR A 183 13.57 3.49 -17.65
CA THR A 183 14.37 3.01 -18.79
C THR A 183 14.50 4.04 -19.90
N LEU A 184 13.46 4.86 -20.13
CA LEU A 184 13.53 5.95 -21.11
C LEU A 184 14.53 7.04 -20.67
N LEU A 185 14.51 7.41 -19.39
CA LEU A 185 15.44 8.40 -18.84
C LEU A 185 16.90 7.92 -18.91
N GLN A 186 17.16 6.66 -18.55
CA GLN A 186 18.50 6.08 -18.67
C GLN A 186 19.01 6.09 -20.13
N GLY A 187 18.13 5.82 -21.10
CA GLY A 187 18.50 5.88 -22.52
C GLY A 187 18.88 7.28 -23.03
N PHE A 188 18.50 8.36 -22.34
CA PHE A 188 18.94 9.72 -22.67
C PHE A 188 20.26 10.10 -22.01
N GLU A 189 20.67 9.43 -20.94
CA GLU A 189 21.92 9.70 -20.21
C GLU A 189 23.13 9.05 -20.89
N ASP A 190 22.90 8.07 -21.77
CA ASP A 190 23.92 7.38 -22.59
C ASP A 190 24.26 8.10 -23.92
N TYR A 191 23.78 9.34 -24.14
CA TYR A 191 23.98 10.15 -25.36
C TYR A 191 24.65 11.51 -25.06
#